data_AF-A0A830DB13-F1
#
_entry.id   AF-A0A830DB13-F1
#
_cell.length_a   1.000
_cell.length_b   1.000
_cell.length_c   1.000
_cell.angle_alpha   90.00
_cell.angle_beta   90.00
_cell.angle_gamma   90.00
#
_symmetry.space_group_name_H-M   'P 1'
#
loop_
_entity.id
_entity.type
_entity.pdbx_description
1 polymer ?
#
loop_
_entity_poly.entity_id
_entity_poly.type
_entity_poly.pdbx_seq_one_letter_code
_entity_poly.pdbx_strand_id
1 'polypeptide(L)' 'MCKRILPRSDGVITLVNEQGEEWPAIYLARKYGISGGCKKFIVDHDLVDGDTLVFQSIKPTVFKVFITRA' A
#
# COMPACT_ATOMS: atom_id res chain seq x y z
N MET A 1 18.40 -9.80 -12.95
CA MET A 1 18.52 -8.48 -12.27
C MET A 1 17.15 -8.09 -11.76
N CYS A 2 16.81 -8.43 -10.51
CA CYS A 2 15.51 -8.08 -9.93
C CYS A 2 15.51 -6.57 -9.63
N LYS A 3 14.96 -5.78 -10.57
CA LYS A 3 14.72 -4.34 -10.36
C LYS A 3 13.84 -4.22 -9.12
N ARG A 4 14.37 -3.65 -8.03
CA ARG A 4 13.56 -3.23 -6.89
C ARG A 4 12.50 -2.29 -7.45
N ILE A 5 11.27 -2.76 -7.57
CA ILE A 5 10.14 -2.03 -8.17
C ILE A 5 9.55 -1.01 -7.19
N LEU A 6 10.36 -0.54 -6.24
CA LEU A 6 9.93 0.40 -5.22
C LEU A 6 10.37 1.82 -5.62
N PRO A 7 9.51 2.83 -5.44
CA PRO A 7 9.89 4.22 -5.63
C PRO A 7 11.12 4.54 -4.77
N ARG A 8 12.14 5.16 -5.38
CA ARG A 8 13.34 5.61 -4.66
C ARG A 8 13.13 6.92 -3.89
N SER A 9 12.07 7.63 -4.21
CA SER A 9 11.69 8.91 -3.59
C SER A 9 10.30 8.81 -2.99
N ASP A 10 9.98 9.73 -2.08
CA ASP A 10 8.61 9.96 -1.68
C ASP A 10 7.73 10.29 -2.89
N GLY A 11 6.50 9.80 -2.87
CA GLY A 11 5.60 9.97 -3.99
C GLY A 11 4.24 9.34 -3.74
N VAL A 12 3.31 9.63 -4.64
CA VAL A 12 1.98 9.01 -4.61
C VAL A 12 2.07 7.64 -5.25
N ILE A 13 1.58 6.63 -4.54
CA ILE A 13 1.37 5.27 -5.00
C ILE A 13 -0.12 4.96 -5.00
N THR A 14 -0.53 4.02 -5.83
CA THR A 14 -1.89 3.51 -5.88
C THR A 14 -1.93 2.17 -5.18
N LEU A 15 -2.76 2.05 -4.15
CA LEU A 15 -3.08 0.80 -3.47
C LEU A 15 -4.27 0.17 -4.17
N VAL A 16 -4.13 -1.07 -4.65
CA VAL A 16 -5.21 -1.78 -5.34
C VAL A 16 -5.63 -2.97 -4.49
N ASN A 17 -6.90 -3.08 -4.14
CA ASN A 17 -7.37 -4.25 -3.39
C ASN A 17 -7.61 -5.46 -4.33
N GLU A 18 -8.12 -6.56 -3.77
CA GLU A 18 -8.46 -7.75 -4.56
C GLU A 18 -9.66 -7.55 -5.49
N GLN A 19 -10.55 -6.60 -5.17
CA GLN A 19 -11.70 -6.22 -5.99
C GLN A 19 -11.32 -5.28 -7.15
N GLY A 20 -10.06 -4.82 -7.21
CA GLY A 20 -9.58 -3.89 -8.24
C GLY A 20 -9.84 -2.43 -7.93
N GLU A 21 -10.30 -2.11 -6.72
CA GLU A 21 -10.50 -0.73 -6.27
C GLU A 21 -9.16 -0.07 -5.93
N GLU A 22 -9.04 1.21 -6.25
CA GLU A 22 -7.78 1.96 -6.20
C GLU A 22 -7.82 3.08 -5.16
N TRP A 23 -6.89 3.06 -4.21
CA TRP A 23 -6.70 4.10 -3.19
C TRP A 23 -5.38 4.82 -3.39
N PRO A 24 -5.39 6.15 -3.62
CA PRO A 24 -4.16 6.93 -3.64
C PRO A 24 -3.57 7.04 -2.23
N ALA A 25 -2.30 6.69 -2.08
CA ALA A 25 -1.56 6.79 -0.83
C ALA A 25 -0.17 7.39 -1.05
N ILE A 26 0.42 8.00 -0.03
CA ILE A 26 1.76 8.57 -0.11
C ILE A 26 2.75 7.55 0.42
N TYR A 27 3.65 7.09 -0.44
CA TYR A 27 4.77 6.25 -0.08
C TYR A 27 5.95 7.12 0.37
N LEU A 28 6.49 6.81 1.54
CA LEU A 28 7.69 7.43 2.09
C LEU A 28 8.86 6.46 1.93
N ALA A 29 9.56 6.54 0.79
CA ALA A 29 10.69 5.67 0.47
C ALA A 29 11.78 5.66 1.56
N ARG A 30 12.02 6.80 2.21
CA ARG A 30 13.01 6.93 3.29
C ARG A 30 12.66 6.14 4.55
N LYS A 31 11.36 5.93 4.81
CA LYS A 31 10.85 5.22 5.98
C LYS A 31 10.30 3.84 5.64
N TYR A 32 10.34 3.45 4.35
CA TYR A 32 9.64 2.29 3.82
C TYR A 32 8.18 2.19 4.29
N GLY A 33 7.54 3.34 4.51
CA GLY A 33 6.23 3.44 5.14
C GLY A 33 5.23 4.18 4.27
N ILE A 34 3.95 4.02 4.57
CA ILE A 34 2.86 4.73 3.88
C ILE A 34 2.29 5.75 4.86
N SER A 35 2.13 6.98 4.41
CA SER A 35 1.67 8.10 5.23
C SER A 35 0.27 8.55 4.78
N GLY A 36 0.20 9.43 3.78
CA GLY A 36 -1.05 9.95 3.24
C GLY A 36 -1.93 8.83 2.70
N GLY A 37 -3.24 8.87 2.98
CA GLY A 37 -4.21 7.91 2.46
C GLY A 37 -4.29 6.57 3.20
N CYS A 38 -3.26 6.15 3.93
CA CYS A 38 -3.28 4.88 4.67
C CYS A 38 -4.38 4.84 5.73
N LYS A 39 -4.60 5.95 6.44
CA LYS A 39 -5.70 6.05 7.41
C LYS A 39 -7.07 5.87 6.77
N LYS A 40 -7.26 6.39 5.55
CA LYS A 40 -8.54 6.23 4.83
C LYS A 40 -8.74 4.77 4.42
N PHE A 41 -7.68 4.12 3.95
CA PHE A 41 -7.69 2.70 3.65
C PHE A 41 -8.03 1.83 4.89
N ILE A 42 -7.42 2.13 6.05
CA ILE A 42 -7.71 1.46 7.32
C ILE A 42 -9.19 1.57 7.69
N VAL A 43 -9.76 2.76 7.58
CA VAL A 43 -11.17 3.01 7.92
C VAL A 43 -12.12 2.36 6.92
N ASP A 44 -11.84 2.47 5.61
CA ASP A 44 -12.69 1.88 4.56
C ASP A 44 -12.71 0.34 4.64
N HIS A 45 -11.63 -0.29 5.11
CA HIS A 45 -11.51 -1.74 5.27
C HIS A 45 -11.78 -2.28 6.68
N ASP A 46 -12.16 -1.40 7.61
CA ASP A 46 -12.43 -1.70 9.03
C ASP A 46 -11.28 -2.52 9.66
N LEU A 47 -10.04 -2.08 9.42
CA LEU A 47 -8.86 -2.77 9.93
C LEU A 47 -8.72 -2.56 11.44
N VAL A 48 -8.55 -3.65 12.17
CA VAL A 48 -8.38 -3.66 13.62
C VAL A 48 -6.96 -4.03 14.02
N ASP A 49 -6.59 -3.72 15.27
CA ASP A 49 -5.32 -4.18 15.85
C ASP A 49 -5.24 -5.72 15.82
N GLY A 50 -4.27 -6.23 15.05
CA GLY A 50 -4.13 -7.67 14.75
C GLY A 50 -4.16 -7.97 13.26
N ASP A 51 -4.82 -7.11 12.47
CA ASP A 51 -4.89 -7.29 11.02
C ASP A 51 -3.54 -6.97 10.36
N THR A 52 -3.16 -7.82 9.41
CA THR A 52 -1.90 -7.69 8.67
C THR A 52 -2.17 -7.28 7.22
N LEU A 53 -1.53 -6.20 6.80
CA LEU A 53 -1.54 -5.72 5.42
C LEU A 53 -0.31 -6.20 4.66
N VAL A 54 -0.52 -6.96 3.58
CA VAL A 54 0.53 -7.40 2.68
C VAL A 54 0.50 -6.53 1.43
N PHE A 55 1.58 -5.78 1.20
CA PHE A 55 1.75 -4.92 0.04
C PHE A 55 2.61 -5.63 -1.03
N GLN A 56 2.01 -5.95 -2.17
CA GLN A 56 2.68 -6.56 -3.31
C GLN A 56 2.84 -5.53 -4.44
N SER A 57 4.08 -5.19 -4.81
CA SER A 57 4.31 -4.27 -5.94
C SER A 57 3.97 -4.95 -7.27
N ILE A 58 2.92 -4.49 -7.95
CA ILE A 58 2.59 -4.94 -9.31
C ILE A 58 3.19 -4.01 -10.38
N LYS A 59 3.37 -2.73 -10.05
CA LYS A 59 4.05 -1.71 -10.88
C LYS A 59 4.89 -0.80 -9.97
N PRO A 60 5.80 0.04 -10.51
CA PRO A 60 6.62 0.96 -9.72
C PRO A 60 5.84 1.89 -8.79
N THR A 61 4.62 2.26 -9.19
CA THR A 61 3.73 3.16 -8.46
C THR A 61 2.43 2.49 -8.03
N VAL A 62 2.27 1.17 -8.23
CA VAL A 62 1.03 0.45 -7.95
C VAL A 62 1.30 -0.79 -7.12
N PHE A 63 0.64 -0.85 -5.96
CA PHE A 63 0.78 -1.90 -4.97
C PHE A 63 -0.56 -2.59 -4.77
N LYS A 64 -0.60 -3.89 -5.01
CA LYS A 64 -1.75 -4.71 -4.63
C LYS A 64 -1.70 -4.95 -3.12
N VAL A 65 -2.80 -4.69 -2.42
CA VAL A 65 -2.91 -4.84 -0.98
C VAL A 65 -3.78 -6.05 -0.66
N PHE A 66 -3.26 -6.94 0.16
CA PHE A 66 -3.99 -8.07 0.71
C PHE A 66 -4.16 -7.87 2.21
N ILE A 67 -5.39 -8.08 2.68
CA ILE A 67 -5.74 -7.94 4.09
C ILE A 67 -5.86 -9.34 4.65
N THR A 68 -5.03 -9.63 5.65
CA THR A 68 -5.06 -10.89 6.40
C THR A 68 -5.60 -10.55 7.78
N ARG A 69 -6.84 -10.98 8.04
CA ARG A 69 -7.46 -10.83 9.36
C ARG A 69 -6.95 -11.93 10.28
N ALA A 70 -6.66 -11.57 11.53
CA ALA A 70 -6.19 -12.51 12.55
C ALA A 70 -7.34 -13.34 13.15
#